data_AF-A0A821PES6-F1
#
_entry.id   AF-A0A821PES6-F1
#
_cell.length_a   1.000
_cell.length_b   1.000
_cell.length_c   1.000
_cell.angle_alpha   90.00
_cell.angle_beta   90.00
_cell.angle_gamma   90.00
#
_symmetry.space_group_name_H-M   'P 1'
#
loop_
_entity.id
_entity.type
_entity.pdbx_description
1 polymer ?
#
loop_
_entity_poly.entity_id
_entity_poly.type
_entity_poly.pdbx_seq_one_letter_code
_entity_poly.pdbx_strand_id
1 'polypeptide(L)'
;SEIDKARRHIGRGVKFFHIRGNVFAECISDNAVFVQSPITNRRLSWHPATVCKIPPKVRLKIFDSDDFTQILSSAVHESYEAVYNLMRMCIIRMSFVKGWGVEYRRQAVTCTPCWVEIHLEGPLKWLDTVLSTMRGPTQSITSVS
;
A
#
# COMPACT_ATOMS: atom_id res chain seq x y z
N SER A 1 1.98 -2.17 -28.32
CA SER A 1 0.85 -1.81 -27.44
C SER A 1 1.24 -0.68 -26.47
N GLU A 2 0.30 -0.06 -25.74
CA GLU A 2 0.66 0.87 -24.63
C GLU A 2 1.49 0.16 -23.55
N ILE A 3 1.26 -1.14 -23.34
CA ILE A 3 2.01 -1.98 -22.39
C ILE A 3 3.48 -2.07 -22.80
N ASP A 4 3.78 -2.37 -24.07
CA ASP A 4 5.18 -2.48 -24.53
C ASP A 4 5.93 -1.17 -24.39
N LYS A 5 5.24 -0.04 -24.66
CA LYS A 5 5.81 1.29 -24.43
C LYS A 5 6.11 1.50 -22.96
N ALA A 6 5.16 1.21 -22.06
CA ALA A 6 5.38 1.37 -20.63
C ALA A 6 6.53 0.49 -20.12
N ARG A 7 6.60 -0.79 -20.53
CA ARG A 7 7.67 -1.74 -20.16
C ARG A 7 9.05 -1.23 -20.54
N ARG A 8 9.22 -0.65 -21.74
CA ARG A 8 10.49 -0.06 -22.18
C ARG A 8 10.92 1.14 -21.33
N HIS A 9 9.96 1.88 -20.77
CA HIS A 9 10.20 3.08 -19.97
C HIS A 9 10.35 2.78 -18.46
N ILE A 10 10.18 1.53 -18.01
CA ILE A 10 10.49 1.14 -16.63
C ILE A 10 11.98 1.37 -16.35
N GLY A 11 12.86 0.98 -17.27
CA GLY A 11 14.30 1.14 -17.14
C GLY A 11 14.82 0.49 -15.86
N ARG A 12 15.59 1.23 -15.05
CA ARG A 12 16.09 0.75 -13.74
C ARG A 12 14.98 0.56 -12.69
N GLY A 13 13.77 1.06 -12.93
CA GLY A 13 12.61 0.85 -12.06
C GLY A 13 12.72 1.57 -10.72
N VAL A 14 12.42 0.83 -9.65
CA VAL A 14 12.33 1.35 -8.28
C VAL A 14 13.18 0.49 -7.36
N LYS A 15 13.92 1.14 -6.46
CA LYS A 15 14.65 0.47 -5.40
C LYS A 15 13.87 0.57 -4.10
N PHE A 16 13.60 -0.58 -3.49
CA PHE A 16 12.98 -0.65 -2.17
C PHE A 16 14.06 -0.82 -1.10
N PHE A 17 13.86 -0.16 0.04
CA PHE A 17 14.74 -0.26 1.19
C PHE A 17 13.92 -0.50 2.44
N HIS A 18 14.41 -1.38 3.30
CA HIS A 18 13.87 -1.61 4.62
C HIS A 18 14.89 -1.13 5.65
N ILE A 19 14.51 -0.15 6.47
CA ILE A 19 15.40 0.46 7.48
C ILE A 19 14.59 0.62 8.77
N ARG A 20 14.97 -0.13 9.81
CA ARG A 20 14.35 -0.06 11.15
C ARG A 20 12.82 -0.19 11.10
N GLY A 21 12.27 -1.19 10.41
CA GLY A 21 10.82 -1.40 10.28
C GLY A 21 10.14 -0.55 9.19
N ASN A 22 10.79 0.54 8.75
CA ASN A 22 10.23 1.44 7.75
C ASN A 22 10.58 0.98 6.33
N VAL A 23 9.69 1.25 5.37
CA VAL A 23 9.91 0.93 3.95
C VAL A 23 9.98 2.20 3.13
N PHE A 24 10.98 2.29 2.27
CA PHE A 24 11.19 3.40 1.35
C PHE A 24 11.19 2.90 -0.09
N ALA A 25 10.66 3.73 -0.99
CA ALA A 25 10.77 3.55 -2.43
C ALA A 25 11.57 4.71 -3.03
N GLU A 26 12.61 4.40 -3.80
CA GLU A 26 13.38 5.37 -4.56
C GLU A 26 13.21 5.10 -6.06
N CYS A 27 12.78 6.12 -6.79
CA CYS A 27 12.65 6.03 -8.23
C CYS A 27 14.03 6.15 -8.89
N ILE A 28 14.58 5.04 -9.37
CA ILE A 28 15.86 5.00 -10.08
C ILE A 28 15.68 4.97 -11.61
N SER A 29 14.44 4.80 -12.07
CA SER A 29 13.98 5.03 -13.44
C SER A 29 14.12 6.49 -13.83
N ASP A 30 14.13 6.74 -15.14
CA ASP A 30 14.05 8.07 -15.72
C ASP A 30 12.59 8.53 -15.90
N ASN A 31 11.63 7.65 -15.60
CA ASN A 31 10.20 7.95 -15.58
C ASN A 31 9.64 7.85 -14.16
N ALA A 32 8.64 8.68 -13.85
CA ALA A 32 8.00 8.66 -12.55
C ALA A 32 7.27 7.33 -12.29
N VAL A 33 7.18 6.98 -11.01
CA VAL A 33 6.29 5.94 -10.51
C VAL A 33 5.23 6.55 -9.62
N PHE A 34 4.14 5.83 -9.43
CA PHE A 34 2.99 6.31 -8.68
C PHE A 34 2.67 5.27 -7.61
N VAL A 35 2.50 5.70 -6.36
CA VAL A 35 2.35 4.79 -5.23
C VAL A 35 1.11 5.13 -4.43
N GLN A 36 0.35 4.10 -4.07
CA GLN A 36 -0.74 4.18 -3.10
C GLN A 36 -0.28 3.41 -1.86
N SER A 37 0.03 4.15 -0.81
CA SER A 37 0.35 3.61 0.51
C SER A 37 -0.67 4.13 1.53
N PRO A 38 -1.58 3.28 2.02
CA PRO A 38 -2.59 3.70 2.98
C PRO A 38 -2.01 4.27 4.28
N ILE A 39 -0.91 3.70 4.79
CA ILE A 39 -0.23 4.19 6.01
C ILE A 39 0.34 5.59 5.78
N THR A 40 1.09 5.78 4.70
CA THR A 40 1.66 7.10 4.38
C THR A 40 0.56 8.13 4.13
N ASN A 41 -0.50 7.77 3.41
CA ASN A 41 -1.63 8.65 3.16
C ASN A 41 -2.30 9.08 4.46
N ARG A 42 -2.53 8.15 5.39
CA ARG A 42 -3.11 8.46 6.69
C ARG A 42 -2.22 9.41 7.50
N ARG A 43 -0.91 9.18 7.55
CA ARG A 43 0.03 10.09 8.26
C ARG A 43 -0.01 11.51 7.70
N LEU A 44 -0.23 11.65 6.39
CA LEU A 44 -0.34 12.93 5.71
C LEU A 44 -1.78 13.51 5.71
N SER A 45 -2.71 12.89 6.44
CA SER A 45 -4.13 13.26 6.46
C SER A 45 -4.78 13.32 5.08
N TRP A 46 -4.35 12.43 4.18
CA TRP A 46 -4.91 12.26 2.85
C TRP A 46 -5.92 11.11 2.81
N HIS A 47 -6.78 11.16 1.80
CA HIS A 47 -7.70 10.06 1.54
C HIS A 47 -6.91 8.74 1.35
N PRO A 48 -7.34 7.60 1.93
CA PRO A 48 -6.56 6.34 1.85
C PRO A 48 -6.27 5.88 0.42
N ALA A 49 -7.15 6.24 -0.53
CA ALA A 49 -6.97 5.93 -1.95
C ALA A 49 -6.05 6.90 -2.71
N THR A 50 -5.49 7.93 -2.07
CA THR A 50 -4.59 8.90 -2.72
C THR A 50 -3.37 8.21 -3.33
N VAL A 51 -2.95 8.71 -4.49
CA VAL A 51 -1.82 8.19 -5.25
C VAL A 51 -0.73 9.25 -5.32
N CYS A 52 0.43 8.96 -4.75
CA CYS A 52 1.57 9.87 -4.71
C CYS A 52 2.47 9.62 -5.92
N LYS A 53 2.85 10.69 -6.63
CA LYS A 53 3.87 10.63 -7.68
C LYS A 53 5.26 10.67 -7.05
N ILE A 54 6.13 9.73 -7.42
CA ILE A 54 7.56 9.73 -7.08
C ILE A 54 8.35 10.04 -8.37
N PRO A 55 8.84 11.27 -8.55
CA PRO A 55 9.66 11.65 -9.70
C PRO A 55 10.99 10.87 -9.74
N PRO A 56 11.67 10.83 -10.90
CA PRO A 56 13.02 10.29 -11.01
C PRO A 56 13.96 10.86 -9.93
N LYS A 57 14.78 9.99 -9.34
CA LYS A 57 15.77 10.30 -8.29
C LYS A 57 15.18 10.76 -6.96
N VAL A 58 13.86 10.71 -6.79
CA VAL A 58 13.20 11.01 -5.52
C VAL A 58 12.97 9.74 -4.72
N ARG A 59 13.14 9.85 -3.40
CA ARG A 59 12.83 8.82 -2.41
C ARG A 59 11.62 9.22 -1.59
N LEU A 60 10.73 8.25 -1.32
CA LEU A 60 9.56 8.43 -0.47
C LEU A 60 9.51 7.32 0.59
N LYS A 61 9.17 7.67 1.84
CA LYS A 61 8.79 6.69 2.86
C LYS A 61 7.38 6.19 2.55
N ILE A 62 7.27 4.93 2.17
CA ILE A 62 6.01 4.29 1.74
C ILE A 62 5.39 3.41 2.83
N PHE A 63 6.09 3.17 3.94
CA PHE A 63 5.53 2.54 5.12
C PHE A 63 6.29 3.02 6.35
N ASP A 64 5.56 3.34 7.41
CA ASP A 64 6.10 3.69 8.70
C ASP A 64 5.61 2.69 9.76
N SER A 65 6.55 2.09 10.48
CA SER A 65 6.24 1.03 11.44
C SER A 65 5.60 1.58 12.71
N ASP A 66 5.94 2.80 13.10
CA ASP A 66 5.41 3.42 14.32
C ASP A 66 3.96 3.85 14.08
N ASP A 67 3.67 4.40 12.90
CA ASP A 67 2.29 4.69 12.48
C ASP A 67 1.45 3.40 12.48
N PHE A 68 1.95 2.31 11.88
CA PHE A 68 1.21 1.04 11.87
C PHE A 68 0.95 0.51 13.29
N THR A 69 1.94 0.59 14.17
CA THR A 69 1.82 0.18 15.58
C THR A 69 0.71 0.92 16.31
N GLN A 70 0.66 2.25 16.17
CA GLN A 70 -0.36 3.08 16.81
C GLN A 70 -1.76 2.71 16.32
N ILE A 71 -1.90 2.48 15.02
CA ILE A 71 -3.17 2.13 14.40
C ILE A 71 -3.65 0.75 14.86
N LEU A 72 -2.74 -0.22 14.89
CA LEU A 72 -3.03 -1.56 15.35
C LEU A 72 -3.45 -1.55 16.82
N SER A 73 -2.73 -0.83 17.68
CA SER A 73 -3.08 -0.69 19.10
C SER A 73 -4.49 -0.14 19.28
N SER A 74 -4.88 0.89 18.52
CA SER A 74 -6.24 1.44 18.59
C SER A 74 -7.29 0.44 18.10
N ALA A 75 -7.03 -0.26 16.99
CA ALA A 75 -7.98 -1.20 16.39
C ALA A 75 -8.25 -2.43 17.28
N VAL A 76 -7.24 -2.89 18.03
CA VAL A 76 -7.38 -4.01 18.98
C VAL A 76 -8.42 -3.71 20.06
N HIS A 77 -8.53 -2.45 20.50
CA HIS A 77 -9.52 -2.02 21.48
C HIS A 77 -10.91 -1.79 20.88
N GLU A 78 -11.03 -1.74 19.55
CA GLU A 78 -12.29 -1.48 18.86
C GLU A 78 -13.02 -2.79 18.55
N SER A 79 -12.46 -3.64 17.69
CA SER A 79 -13.08 -4.92 17.30
C SER A 79 -12.16 -5.82 16.49
N TYR A 80 -12.52 -7.10 16.36
CA TYR A 80 -11.88 -8.03 15.44
C TYR A 80 -11.90 -7.52 13.99
N GLU A 81 -13.04 -6.97 13.55
CA GLU A 81 -13.20 -6.45 12.19
C GLU A 81 -12.31 -5.23 11.92
N ALA A 82 -12.14 -4.35 12.92
CA ALA A 82 -11.22 -3.22 12.82
C ALA A 82 -9.78 -3.69 12.57
N VAL A 83 -9.30 -4.69 13.32
CA VAL A 83 -7.97 -5.28 13.12
C VAL A 83 -7.86 -5.99 11.76
N TYR A 84 -8.87 -6.78 11.37
CA TYR A 84 -8.90 -7.47 10.08
C TYR A 84 -8.81 -6.48 8.90
N ASN A 85 -9.50 -5.34 8.99
CA ASN A 85 -9.45 -4.30 7.97
C ASN A 85 -8.06 -3.65 7.83
N LEU A 86 -7.18 -3.74 8.84
CA LEU A 86 -5.79 -3.26 8.76
C LEU A 86 -4.91 -4.09 7.82
N MET A 87 -5.35 -5.27 7.38
CA MET A 87 -4.62 -6.00 6.32
C MET A 87 -4.43 -5.14 5.07
N ARG A 88 -5.42 -4.30 4.75
CA ARG A 88 -5.33 -3.34 3.63
C ARG A 88 -4.22 -2.31 3.80
N MET A 89 -3.82 -2.01 5.03
CA MET A 89 -2.72 -1.09 5.33
C MET A 89 -1.34 -1.71 5.04
N CYS A 90 -1.26 -3.04 4.94
CA CYS A 90 -0.03 -3.78 4.65
C CYS A 90 0.18 -4.01 3.15
N ILE A 91 -0.74 -3.53 2.31
CA ILE A 91 -0.72 -3.69 0.87
C ILE A 91 -0.45 -2.32 0.24
N ILE A 92 0.64 -2.25 -0.52
CA ILE A 92 1.03 -1.04 -1.26
C ILE A 92 0.92 -1.34 -2.75
N ARG A 93 0.30 -0.43 -3.50
CA ARG A 93 0.22 -0.54 -4.96
C ARG A 93 1.10 0.47 -5.61
N MET A 94 1.79 0.06 -6.67
CA MET A 94 2.69 0.93 -7.42
C MET A 94 2.52 0.73 -8.92
N SER A 95 2.35 1.82 -9.67
CA SER A 95 2.38 1.78 -11.13
C SER A 95 3.63 2.47 -11.69
N PHE A 96 4.07 1.99 -12.85
CA PHE A 96 5.20 2.54 -13.57
C PHE A 96 4.71 3.43 -14.71
N VAL A 97 5.36 4.58 -14.91
CA VAL A 97 5.17 5.51 -16.04
C VAL A 97 3.81 6.22 -16.07
N LYS A 98 2.71 5.56 -15.71
CA LYS A 98 1.34 6.07 -15.79
C LYS A 98 0.68 6.08 -14.42
N GLY A 99 0.20 7.24 -13.96
CA GLY A 99 -0.56 7.38 -12.74
C GLY A 99 -2.02 6.95 -12.86
N TRP A 100 -2.66 6.77 -11.71
CA TRP A 100 -4.09 6.49 -11.56
C TRP A 100 -4.67 7.24 -10.35
N GLY A 101 -6.00 7.27 -10.24
CA GLY A 101 -6.74 7.95 -9.18
C GLY A 101 -7.41 9.23 -9.68
N VAL A 102 -7.94 10.01 -8.72
CA VAL A 102 -8.78 11.19 -8.97
C VAL A 102 -8.12 12.21 -9.92
N GLU A 103 -6.81 12.37 -9.84
CA GLU A 103 -6.05 13.33 -10.65
C GLU A 103 -5.66 12.81 -12.05
N TYR A 104 -6.04 11.58 -12.41
CA TYR A 104 -5.59 10.92 -13.62
C TYR A 104 -6.76 10.38 -14.44
N ARG A 105 -6.56 10.21 -15.76
CA ARG A 105 -7.54 9.55 -16.63
C ARG A 105 -7.91 8.14 -16.17
N ARG A 106 -6.97 7.43 -15.54
CA ARG A 106 -7.15 6.03 -15.09
C ARG A 106 -7.66 6.07 -13.65
N GLN A 107 -8.86 5.57 -13.40
CA GLN A 107 -9.44 5.59 -12.04
C GLN A 107 -9.03 4.40 -11.17
N ALA A 108 -8.61 3.29 -11.78
CA ALA A 108 -8.11 2.10 -11.08
C ALA A 108 -6.69 1.76 -11.51
N VAL A 109 -5.93 1.15 -10.59
CA VAL A 109 -4.56 0.67 -10.84
C VAL A 109 -4.53 -0.39 -11.94
N THR A 110 -5.60 -1.19 -12.07
CA THR A 110 -5.75 -2.22 -13.12
C THR A 110 -5.87 -1.62 -14.52
N CYS A 111 -6.18 -0.32 -14.64
CA CYS A 111 -6.16 0.40 -15.91
C CYS A 111 -4.74 0.91 -16.28
N THR A 112 -3.75 0.73 -15.40
CA THR A 112 -2.36 1.08 -15.68
C THR A 112 -1.66 -0.08 -16.41
N PRO A 113 -0.78 0.22 -17.38
CA PRO A 113 -0.18 -0.81 -18.23
C PRO A 113 0.83 -1.70 -17.50
N CYS A 114 1.48 -1.18 -16.45
CA CYS A 114 2.48 -1.90 -15.66
C CYS A 114 2.36 -1.45 -14.21
N TRP A 115 2.08 -2.38 -13.30
CA TRP A 115 1.98 -2.13 -11.87
C TRP A 115 2.36 -3.38 -11.07
N VAL A 116 2.66 -3.17 -9.80
CA VAL A 116 2.92 -4.23 -8.82
C VAL A 116 2.10 -3.98 -7.56
N GLU A 117 1.77 -5.05 -6.89
CA GLU A 117 1.25 -5.05 -5.52
C GLU A 117 2.37 -5.56 -4.59
N ILE A 118 2.58 -4.87 -3.49
CA ILE A 118 3.65 -5.13 -2.53
C ILE A 118 2.97 -5.48 -1.21
N HIS A 119 3.26 -6.66 -0.69
CA HIS A 119 2.76 -7.11 0.61
C HIS A 119 3.88 -7.02 1.64
N LEU A 120 3.58 -6.38 2.77
CA LEU A 120 4.53 -6.21 3.87
C LEU A 120 4.39 -7.36 4.86
N GLU A 121 5.22 -8.39 4.71
CA GLU A 121 5.13 -9.61 5.52
C GLU A 121 5.28 -9.37 7.03
N GLY A 122 6.16 -8.47 7.46
CA GLY A 122 6.36 -8.16 8.89
C GLY A 122 5.07 -7.67 9.55
N PRO A 123 4.48 -6.55 9.08
CA PRO A 123 3.17 -6.07 9.52
C PRO A 123 2.06 -7.11 9.42
N LEU A 124 2.01 -7.89 8.32
CA LEU A 124 1.01 -8.95 8.15
C LEU A 124 1.13 -10.05 9.22
N LYS A 125 2.35 -10.51 9.53
CA LYS A 125 2.61 -11.51 10.58
C LYS A 125 2.21 -11.01 11.96
N TRP A 126 2.47 -9.74 12.25
CA TRP A 126 2.04 -9.16 13.52
C TRP A 126 0.51 -9.08 13.62
N LEU A 127 -0.15 -8.66 12.55
CA LEU A 127 -1.60 -8.62 12.48
C LEU A 127 -2.21 -10.02 12.66
N ASP A 128 -1.65 -11.05 12.02
CA ASP A 128 -2.04 -12.45 12.19
C ASP A 128 -1.91 -12.92 13.64
N THR A 129 -0.79 -12.58 14.29
CA THR A 129 -0.55 -12.91 15.71
C THR A 129 -1.63 -12.29 16.61
N VAL A 130 -1.97 -11.02 16.37
CA VAL A 130 -3.02 -10.32 17.13
C VAL A 130 -4.38 -10.97 16.89
N LEU A 131 -4.77 -11.18 15.63
CA LEU A 131 -6.06 -11.81 15.28
C LEU A 131 -6.21 -13.21 15.91
N SER A 132 -5.12 -14.00 15.98
CA SER A 132 -5.15 -15.33 16.58
C SER A 132 -5.49 -15.34 18.08
N THR A 133 -5.25 -14.22 18.77
CA THR A 133 -5.53 -14.05 20.21
C THR A 133 -6.89 -13.41 20.49
N MET A 134 -7.52 -12.82 19.49
CA MET A 134 -8.82 -12.17 19.64
C MET A 134 -9.95 -13.20 19.58
N ARG A 135 -11.06 -12.92 20.28
CA ARG A 135 -12.30 -13.64 20.03
C ARG A 135 -12.73 -13.33 18.60
N GLY A 136 -13.05 -14.36 17.82
CA GLY A 136 -13.40 -14.24 16.41
C GLY A 136 -14.60 -13.31 16.13
N PRO A 137 -14.95 -13.11 14.85
CA PRO A 137 -16.01 -12.19 14.47
C PRO A 137 -17.33 -12.53 15.19
N THR A 138 -17.97 -11.50 15.75
CA THR A 138 -19.24 -11.61 16.49
C THR A 138 -20.45 -11.75 15.57
N GLN A 139 -20.29 -11.46 14.28
CA GLN A 139 -21.35 -11.57 13.29
C GLN A 139 -21.42 -12.99 12.73
N SER A 140 -22.56 -13.65 12.91
CA SER A 140 -22.81 -14.97 12.35
C SER A 140 -22.93 -14.89 10.82
N ILE A 141 -22.07 -15.62 10.11
CA ILE A 141 -22.20 -15.80 8.67
C ILE A 141 -23.31 -16.84 8.43
N THR A 142 -24.40 -16.45 7.76
CA THR A 142 -25.45 -17.38 7.36
C THR A 142 -25.05 -18.11 6.09
N SER A 143 -25.29 -19.42 6.04
CA SER A 143 -25.04 -20.25 4.84
C SER A 143 -26.11 -20.09 3.75
N VAL A 144 -27.10 -19.23 3.99
CA VAL A 144 -28.18 -18.90 3.06
C VAL A 144 -28.11 -17.40 2.81
N SER A 145 -28.05 -17.02 1.53
CA SER A 145 -27.99 -15.64 1.03
C SER A 145 -29.27 -15.28 0.29
#